data_AF-A0A5C6ZY66-F1
#
_entry.id   AF-A0A5C6ZY66-F1
#
_cell.length_a   1.000
_cell.length_b   1.000
_cell.length_c   1.000
_cell.angle_alpha   90.00
_cell.angle_beta   90.00
_cell.angle_gamma   90.00
#
_symmetry.space_group_name_H-M   'P 1'
#
loop_
_entity.id
_entity.type
_entity.pdbx_description
1 polymer ?
#
loop_
_entity_poly.entity_id
_entity_poly.type
_entity_poly.pdbx_seq_one_letter_code
_entity_poly.pdbx_strand_id
1 'polypeptide(L)'
;MLAFSENIENVIIDKFDSAKESIIIVVAWFTSPMIINSLIDIKRYKNIEIEILVDDNFTNEKYFFERFSAILYKEGIKVRKQKFKGFNHNKFSIIDNQKIIIGSYNYTKRASKNKETIVILESKEIASYFTRIFKFFTVDNYIDQNIEILFENFEFANRIISTYYPFNKKTLNKIKDKIEIGACYTYPNGIYDEIYYRPGLIFNPKYIHHNELKNQKKYKISMKDIDSNFSQEFSLPVKKETIINFQTNEINNFNLSILNEYSLYHEVDIDYDQYSDDALKNEIAIKLFYKRKFEQTFSKSELEKIINDNIDLIKEDYIWANNFMPFLNDRIILDLYN
;
A
#
# COMPACT_ATOMS: atom_id res chain seq x y z
N MET A 1 -0.74 -3.92 19.68
CA MET A 1 -0.41 -5.11 18.87
C MET A 1 0.01 -6.23 19.81
N LEU A 2 -0.56 -7.43 19.67
CA LEU A 2 -0.23 -8.61 20.48
C LEU A 2 0.03 -9.81 19.56
N ALA A 3 1.02 -10.64 19.88
CA ALA A 3 1.33 -11.86 19.14
C ALA A 3 1.07 -13.10 20.01
N PHE A 4 0.53 -14.15 19.40
CA PHE A 4 0.22 -15.42 20.07
C PHE A 4 0.72 -16.59 19.23
N SER A 5 1.45 -17.50 19.88
CA SER A 5 1.93 -18.76 19.28
C SER A 5 1.40 -20.01 20.01
N GLU A 6 0.62 -19.81 21.07
CA GLU A 6 -0.02 -20.85 21.87
C GLU A 6 -1.48 -20.48 22.13
N ASN A 7 -2.31 -21.50 22.38
CA ASN A 7 -3.73 -21.34 22.68
C ASN A 7 -4.54 -20.51 21.67
N ILE A 8 -4.09 -20.50 20.40
CA ILE A 8 -4.60 -19.59 19.35
C ILE A 8 -6.11 -19.75 19.12
N GLU A 9 -6.64 -20.97 19.13
CA GLU A 9 -8.06 -21.23 18.92
C GLU A 9 -8.95 -20.54 19.96
N ASN A 10 -8.58 -20.64 21.24
CA ASN A 10 -9.32 -19.99 22.32
C ASN A 10 -9.17 -18.47 22.26
N VAL A 11 -7.97 -17.96 21.96
CA VAL A 11 -7.77 -16.52 21.74
C VAL A 11 -8.68 -15.99 20.64
N ILE A 12 -8.83 -16.72 19.52
CA ILE A 12 -9.75 -16.32 18.43
C ILE A 12 -11.20 -16.30 18.93
N ILE A 13 -11.64 -17.35 19.63
CA ILE A 13 -13.00 -17.47 20.18
C ILE A 13 -13.29 -16.31 21.14
N ASP A 14 -12.39 -16.00 22.06
CA ASP A 14 -12.55 -14.90 23.03
C ASP A 14 -12.69 -13.54 22.32
N LYS A 15 -11.94 -13.33 21.23
CA LYS A 15 -12.04 -12.09 20.44
C LYS A 15 -13.34 -12.02 19.64
N PHE A 16 -13.81 -13.13 19.09
CA PHE A 16 -15.12 -13.19 18.46
C PHE A 16 -16.25 -12.94 19.45
N ASP A 17 -16.16 -13.48 20.67
CA ASP A 17 -17.17 -13.20 21.68
C ASP A 17 -17.17 -11.72 22.09
N SER A 18 -16.03 -11.03 22.05
CA SER A 18 -15.99 -9.58 22.32
C SER A 18 -16.62 -8.69 21.24
N ALA A 19 -17.01 -9.24 20.08
CA ALA A 19 -17.55 -8.48 18.95
C ALA A 19 -18.92 -7.84 19.26
N LYS A 20 -19.15 -6.64 18.73
CA LYS A 20 -20.37 -5.86 18.98
C LYS A 20 -21.23 -5.60 17.76
N GLU A 21 -20.62 -5.56 16.58
CA GLU A 21 -21.27 -5.14 15.33
C GLU A 21 -21.06 -6.19 14.23
N SER A 22 -19.82 -6.61 13.99
CA SER A 22 -19.51 -7.48 12.87
C SER A 22 -18.27 -8.36 13.05
N ILE A 23 -18.30 -9.53 12.40
CA ILE A 23 -17.17 -10.43 12.25
C ILE A 23 -17.07 -10.83 10.78
N ILE A 24 -15.92 -10.55 10.17
CA ILE A 24 -15.57 -11.06 8.83
C ILE A 24 -14.44 -12.07 8.99
N ILE A 25 -14.58 -13.24 8.38
CA ILE A 25 -13.58 -14.32 8.43
C ILE A 25 -13.16 -14.68 7.01
N VAL A 26 -11.85 -14.69 6.75
CA VAL A 26 -11.27 -15.17 5.51
C VAL A 26 -10.15 -16.15 5.81
N VAL A 27 -10.41 -17.44 5.55
CA VAL A 27 -9.45 -18.52 5.83
C VAL A 27 -9.42 -19.55 4.70
N ALA A 28 -8.24 -20.09 4.39
CA ALA A 28 -8.10 -21.14 3.40
C ALA A 28 -8.88 -22.41 3.78
N TRP A 29 -8.78 -22.82 5.05
CA TRP A 29 -9.53 -23.96 5.59
C TRP A 29 -10.25 -23.60 6.87
N PHE A 30 -11.52 -24.00 6.96
CA PHE A 30 -12.35 -23.83 8.14
C PHE A 30 -13.05 -25.14 8.48
N THR A 31 -12.56 -25.88 9.48
CA THR A 31 -13.12 -27.17 9.88
C THR A 31 -13.19 -27.38 11.39
N SER A 32 -12.86 -26.35 12.20
CA SER A 32 -12.95 -26.43 13.66
C SER A 32 -14.40 -26.29 14.14
N PRO A 33 -15.00 -27.32 14.76
CA PRO A 33 -16.35 -27.21 15.32
C PRO A 33 -16.40 -26.22 16.50
N MET A 34 -15.30 -26.03 17.24
CA MET A 34 -15.28 -25.12 18.39
C MET A 34 -15.50 -23.67 17.96
N ILE A 35 -14.75 -23.23 16.94
CA ILE A 35 -14.91 -21.88 16.39
C ILE A 35 -16.31 -21.73 15.75
N ILE A 36 -16.76 -22.73 14.98
CA ILE A 36 -18.07 -22.68 14.31
C ILE A 36 -19.22 -22.57 15.33
N ASN A 37 -19.20 -23.40 16.38
CA ASN A 37 -20.23 -23.37 17.42
C ASN A 37 -20.20 -22.04 18.18
N SER A 38 -19.02 -21.49 18.47
CA SER A 38 -18.90 -20.16 19.06
C SER A 38 -19.55 -19.08 18.20
N LEU A 39 -19.36 -19.08 16.87
CA LEU A 39 -20.01 -18.11 15.97
C LEU A 39 -21.53 -18.26 15.97
N ILE A 40 -22.04 -19.50 16.00
CA ILE A 40 -23.47 -19.80 16.10
C ILE A 40 -24.04 -19.26 17.42
N ASP A 41 -23.36 -19.51 18.54
CA ASP A 41 -23.81 -19.04 19.85
C ASP A 41 -23.79 -17.51 19.92
N ILE A 42 -22.71 -16.87 19.44
CA ILE A 42 -22.64 -15.41 19.34
C ILE A 42 -23.82 -14.87 18.55
N LYS A 43 -24.14 -15.46 17.39
CA LYS A 43 -25.25 -15.02 16.53
C LYS A 43 -26.62 -15.18 17.19
N ARG A 44 -26.78 -16.18 18.06
CA ARG A 44 -28.02 -16.40 18.83
C ARG A 44 -28.23 -15.38 19.94
N TYR A 45 -27.15 -14.98 20.62
CA TYR A 45 -27.24 -14.07 21.77
C TYR A 45 -26.99 -12.60 21.43
N LYS A 46 -26.39 -12.32 20.27
CA LYS A 46 -26.00 -10.98 19.83
C LYS A 46 -26.46 -10.73 18.40
N ASN A 47 -27.03 -9.55 18.16
CA ASN A 47 -27.41 -9.13 16.82
C ASN A 47 -26.19 -8.55 16.07
N ILE A 48 -25.25 -9.42 15.69
CA ILE A 48 -24.03 -9.04 14.95
C ILE A 48 -24.03 -9.64 13.55
N GLU A 49 -23.40 -8.96 12.59
CA GLU A 49 -23.21 -9.49 11.24
C GLU A 49 -22.01 -10.44 11.20
N ILE A 50 -22.18 -11.63 10.62
CA ILE A 50 -21.08 -12.58 10.47
C ILE A 50 -21.00 -13.01 9.01
N GLU A 51 -19.85 -12.73 8.38
CA GLU A 51 -19.55 -13.17 7.01
C GLU A 51 -18.30 -14.03 6.97
N ILE A 52 -18.38 -15.17 6.27
CA ILE A 52 -17.31 -16.15 6.17
C ILE A 52 -17.00 -16.39 4.70
N LEU A 53 -15.74 -16.22 4.33
CA LEU A 53 -15.19 -16.61 3.03
C LEU A 53 -14.15 -17.71 3.23
N VAL A 54 -14.35 -18.83 2.54
CA VAL A 54 -13.38 -19.92 2.48
C VAL A 54 -13.02 -20.27 1.04
N ASP A 55 -11.82 -20.82 0.86
CA ASP A 55 -11.37 -21.34 -0.43
C ASP A 55 -12.26 -22.50 -0.92
N ASP A 56 -12.49 -22.57 -2.23
CA ASP A 56 -13.32 -23.61 -2.85
C ASP A 56 -12.52 -24.89 -3.08
N ASN A 57 -12.45 -25.73 -2.05
CA ASN A 57 -11.71 -26.98 -2.07
C ASN A 57 -12.47 -28.14 -1.41
N PHE A 58 -12.05 -29.37 -1.73
CA PHE A 58 -12.64 -30.61 -1.23
C PHE A 58 -12.72 -30.69 0.31
N THR A 59 -11.72 -30.14 1.01
CA THR A 59 -11.70 -30.17 2.48
C THR A 59 -12.82 -29.32 3.05
N ASN A 60 -13.00 -28.10 2.54
CA ASN A 60 -14.11 -27.25 2.96
C ASN A 60 -15.45 -27.85 2.52
N GLU A 61 -15.55 -28.46 1.33
CA GLU A 61 -16.81 -29.10 0.91
C GLU A 61 -17.29 -30.14 1.93
N LYS A 62 -16.42 -31.12 2.22
CA LYS A 62 -16.74 -32.29 3.03
C LYS A 62 -16.86 -31.99 4.52
N TYR A 63 -16.03 -31.09 5.04
CA TYR A 63 -15.91 -30.89 6.48
C TYR A 63 -16.49 -29.56 6.99
N PHE A 64 -16.78 -28.61 6.09
CA PHE A 64 -17.41 -27.34 6.42
C PHE A 64 -18.82 -27.25 5.83
N PHE A 65 -18.93 -27.27 4.49
CA PHE A 65 -20.20 -27.00 3.82
C PHE A 65 -21.25 -28.08 4.07
N GLU A 66 -20.93 -29.35 3.82
CA GLU A 66 -21.86 -30.48 4.04
C GLU A 66 -22.32 -30.59 5.50
N ARG A 67 -21.49 -30.14 6.46
CA ARG A 67 -21.75 -30.32 7.89
C ARG A 67 -22.45 -29.14 8.55
N PHE A 68 -22.11 -27.92 8.17
CA PHE A 68 -22.47 -26.71 8.93
C PHE A 68 -23.30 -25.69 8.14
N SER A 69 -23.36 -25.77 6.80
CA SER A 69 -24.07 -24.76 6.00
C SER A 69 -25.52 -24.56 6.44
N ALA A 70 -26.26 -25.66 6.63
CA ALA A 70 -27.67 -25.60 6.99
C ALA A 70 -27.91 -24.83 8.30
N ILE A 71 -27.11 -25.08 9.34
CA ILE A 71 -27.24 -24.38 10.61
C ILE A 71 -26.73 -22.93 10.51
N LEU A 72 -25.61 -22.69 9.83
CA LEU A 72 -25.06 -21.34 9.64
C LEU A 72 -26.06 -20.43 8.89
N TYR A 73 -26.69 -20.93 7.83
CA TYR A 73 -27.72 -20.19 7.09
C TYR A 73 -28.97 -19.94 7.93
N LYS A 74 -29.42 -20.95 8.71
CA LYS A 74 -30.57 -20.80 9.60
C LYS A 74 -30.37 -19.68 10.63
N GLU A 75 -29.18 -19.56 11.19
CA GLU A 75 -28.85 -18.52 12.17
C GLU A 75 -28.52 -17.16 11.51
N GLY A 76 -28.53 -17.08 10.18
CA GLY A 76 -28.27 -15.84 9.43
C GLY A 76 -26.78 -15.48 9.30
N ILE A 77 -25.89 -16.47 9.38
CA ILE A 77 -24.46 -16.32 9.08
C ILE A 77 -24.25 -16.45 7.58
N LYS A 78 -23.65 -15.44 6.95
CA LYS A 78 -23.42 -15.44 5.50
C LYS A 78 -22.14 -16.20 5.18
N VAL A 79 -22.27 -17.33 4.49
CA VAL A 79 -21.14 -18.17 4.09
C VAL A 79 -20.96 -18.14 2.58
N ARG A 80 -19.74 -17.86 2.13
CA ARG A 80 -19.37 -17.74 0.71
C ARG A 80 -18.23 -18.70 0.39
N LYS A 81 -18.35 -19.37 -0.76
CA LYS A 81 -17.21 -20.01 -1.44
C LYS A 81 -16.48 -18.96 -2.25
N GLN A 82 -15.16 -19.05 -2.29
CA GLN A 82 -14.36 -18.28 -3.23
C GLN A 82 -14.82 -18.52 -4.68
N LYS A 83 -14.92 -17.44 -5.47
CA LYS A 83 -15.31 -17.50 -6.89
C LYS A 83 -14.23 -17.03 -7.86
N PHE A 84 -13.09 -16.52 -7.38
CA PHE A 84 -12.00 -16.06 -8.24
C PHE A 84 -10.97 -17.15 -8.51
N LYS A 85 -10.26 -17.02 -9.63
CA LYS A 85 -9.19 -17.95 -10.02
C LYS A 85 -7.97 -17.78 -9.11
N GLY A 86 -7.48 -18.88 -8.56
CA GLY A 86 -6.33 -18.89 -7.65
C GLY A 86 -6.67 -19.59 -6.34
N PHE A 87 -5.69 -19.73 -5.45
CA PHE A 87 -5.87 -20.35 -4.15
C PHE A 87 -5.90 -19.25 -3.07
N ASN A 88 -6.99 -19.11 -2.34
CA ASN A 88 -7.04 -18.16 -1.24
C ASN A 88 -6.37 -18.74 0.00
N HIS A 89 -5.08 -18.48 0.15
CA HIS A 89 -4.34 -18.90 1.32
C HIS A 89 -4.36 -17.87 2.47
N ASN A 90 -5.22 -16.86 2.44
CA ASN A 90 -5.33 -15.91 3.54
C ASN A 90 -5.82 -16.59 4.82
N LYS A 91 -5.41 -16.06 5.98
CA LYS A 91 -5.99 -16.35 7.29
C LYS A 91 -6.07 -15.05 8.07
N PHE A 92 -7.18 -14.36 7.93
CA PHE A 92 -7.47 -13.19 8.73
C PHE A 92 -8.93 -13.12 9.13
N SER A 93 -9.19 -12.42 10.23
CA SER A 93 -10.53 -12.05 10.64
C SER A 93 -10.56 -10.60 11.07
N ILE A 94 -11.67 -9.92 10.77
CA ILE A 94 -11.92 -8.53 11.11
C ILE A 94 -13.07 -8.49 12.09
N ILE A 95 -12.91 -7.74 13.17
CA ILE A 95 -13.93 -7.57 14.20
C ILE A 95 -14.25 -6.08 14.31
N ASP A 96 -15.53 -5.75 14.15
CA ASP A 96 -16.11 -4.41 14.27
C ASP A 96 -15.40 -3.33 13.40
N ASN A 97 -14.78 -3.76 12.30
CA ASN A 97 -13.92 -2.92 11.43
C ASN A 97 -12.86 -2.09 12.19
N GLN A 98 -12.39 -2.61 13.34
CA GLN A 98 -11.42 -1.94 14.22
C GLN A 98 -10.27 -2.85 14.60
N LYS A 99 -10.52 -4.16 14.68
CA LYS A 99 -9.54 -5.15 15.08
C LYS A 99 -9.35 -6.15 13.96
N ILE A 100 -8.10 -6.52 13.71
CA ILE A 100 -7.74 -7.61 12.80
C ILE A 100 -6.94 -8.67 13.55
N ILE A 101 -7.28 -9.93 13.29
CA ILE A 101 -6.51 -11.09 13.64
C ILE A 101 -5.93 -11.62 12.34
N ILE A 102 -4.61 -11.75 12.22
CA ILE A 102 -3.96 -12.24 10.99
C ILE A 102 -2.79 -13.15 11.35
N GLY A 103 -2.53 -14.17 10.54
CA GLY A 103 -1.36 -15.02 10.74
C GLY A 103 -1.38 -16.26 9.87
N SER A 104 -0.76 -17.33 10.36
CA SER A 104 -0.66 -18.61 9.65
C SER A 104 -1.81 -19.57 9.98
N TYR A 105 -2.51 -19.34 11.10
CA TYR A 105 -3.50 -20.27 11.67
C TYR A 105 -4.77 -20.41 10.83
N ASN A 106 -4.95 -21.55 10.17
CA ASN A 106 -6.24 -21.93 9.58
C ASN A 106 -7.23 -22.38 10.66
N TYR A 107 -8.54 -22.18 10.46
CA TYR A 107 -9.56 -22.45 11.48
C TYR A 107 -9.95 -23.92 11.51
N THR A 108 -8.96 -24.77 11.80
CA THR A 108 -9.07 -26.22 11.75
C THR A 108 -8.59 -26.84 13.04
N LYS A 109 -9.14 -28.00 13.42
CA LYS A 109 -8.65 -28.76 14.58
C LYS A 109 -7.16 -29.11 14.47
N ARG A 110 -6.65 -29.31 13.24
CA ARG A 110 -5.24 -29.65 13.00
C ARG A 110 -4.29 -28.48 13.29
N ALA A 111 -4.71 -27.24 13.02
CA ALA A 111 -3.89 -26.06 13.26
C ALA A 111 -3.50 -25.91 14.75
N SER A 112 -4.35 -26.34 15.68
CA SER A 112 -4.05 -26.36 17.12
C SER A 112 -2.84 -27.24 17.50
N LYS A 113 -2.44 -28.17 16.62
CA LYS A 113 -1.29 -29.07 16.81
C LYS A 113 -0.07 -28.64 16.01
N ASN A 114 -0.20 -27.66 15.13
CA ASN A 114 0.88 -27.13 14.32
C ASN A 114 1.61 -26.00 15.06
N LYS A 115 2.80 -25.64 14.58
CA LYS A 115 3.48 -24.40 14.97
C LYS A 115 2.92 -23.27 14.12
N GLU A 116 1.95 -22.57 14.67
CA GLU A 116 1.25 -21.46 14.03
C GLU A 116 1.47 -20.18 14.84
N THR A 117 1.23 -19.03 14.24
CA THR A 117 1.25 -17.75 14.95
C THR A 117 0.19 -16.82 14.39
N ILE A 118 -0.40 -16.04 15.28
CA ILE A 118 -1.29 -14.94 14.93
C ILE A 118 -0.81 -13.65 15.58
N VAL A 119 -1.15 -12.54 14.93
CA VAL A 119 -1.01 -11.18 15.45
C VAL A 119 -2.39 -10.56 15.50
N ILE A 120 -2.67 -9.87 16.60
CA ILE A 120 -3.88 -9.07 16.80
C ILE A 120 -3.48 -7.60 16.79
N LEU A 121 -4.09 -6.86 15.86
CA LEU A 121 -3.89 -5.43 15.68
C LEU A 121 -5.21 -4.72 15.92
N GLU A 122 -5.16 -3.62 16.66
CA GLU A 122 -6.27 -2.67 16.79
C GLU A 122 -5.91 -1.44 15.97
N SER A 123 -6.43 -1.38 14.75
CA SER A 123 -6.25 -0.29 13.80
C SER A 123 -7.42 -0.31 12.84
N LYS A 124 -8.17 0.79 12.82
CA LYS A 124 -9.30 0.98 11.92
C LYS A 124 -8.84 1.04 10.46
N GLU A 125 -7.67 1.61 10.23
CA GLU A 125 -7.05 1.77 8.91
C GLU A 125 -6.75 0.39 8.30
N ILE A 126 -6.05 -0.47 9.04
CA ILE A 126 -5.73 -1.83 8.60
C ILE A 126 -7.01 -2.67 8.48
N ALA A 127 -7.91 -2.60 9.45
CA ALA A 127 -9.19 -3.30 9.38
C ALA A 127 -9.99 -2.89 8.13
N SER A 128 -10.05 -1.59 7.82
CA SER A 128 -10.71 -1.08 6.63
C SER A 128 -10.04 -1.56 5.34
N TYR A 129 -8.70 -1.61 5.29
CA TYR A 129 -7.97 -2.20 4.16
C TYR A 129 -8.38 -3.66 3.91
N PHE A 130 -8.38 -4.51 4.93
CA PHE A 130 -8.79 -5.91 4.78
C PHE A 130 -10.29 -6.07 4.51
N THR A 131 -11.14 -5.16 4.98
CA THR A 131 -12.57 -5.11 4.62
C THR A 131 -12.74 -4.86 3.11
N ARG A 132 -11.93 -3.97 2.51
CA ARG A 132 -11.91 -3.77 1.05
C ARG A 132 -11.44 -5.01 0.31
N ILE A 133 -10.40 -5.70 0.82
CA ILE A 133 -9.93 -6.98 0.25
C ILE A 133 -11.05 -8.02 0.26
N PHE A 134 -11.77 -8.15 1.38
CA PHE A 134 -12.94 -9.02 1.47
C PHE A 134 -14.01 -8.68 0.44
N LYS A 135 -14.35 -7.39 0.27
CA LYS A 135 -15.30 -6.95 -0.76
C LYS A 135 -14.82 -7.29 -2.17
N PHE A 136 -13.54 -7.06 -2.48
CA PHE A 136 -12.94 -7.42 -3.76
C PHE A 136 -13.05 -8.92 -4.07
N PHE A 137 -13.01 -9.79 -3.06
CA PHE A 137 -13.18 -11.23 -3.24
C PHE A 137 -14.63 -11.70 -3.35
N THR A 138 -15.59 -10.93 -2.85
CA THR A 138 -16.95 -11.42 -2.59
C THR A 138 -18.06 -10.69 -3.35
N VAL A 139 -17.81 -9.46 -3.78
CA VAL A 139 -18.78 -8.62 -4.49
C VAL A 139 -18.48 -8.70 -5.99
N ASP A 140 -19.48 -9.15 -6.75
CA ASP A 140 -19.36 -9.25 -8.20
C ASP A 140 -19.13 -7.86 -8.82
N ASN A 141 -18.18 -7.76 -9.75
CA ASN A 141 -17.78 -6.51 -10.41
C ASN A 141 -17.33 -5.38 -9.47
N TYR A 142 -16.90 -5.67 -8.24
CA TYR A 142 -16.37 -4.67 -7.32
C TYR A 142 -15.23 -3.85 -7.94
N ILE A 143 -15.34 -2.53 -7.83
CA ILE A 143 -14.27 -1.57 -8.08
C ILE A 143 -13.97 -0.93 -6.73
N ASP A 144 -12.73 -1.03 -6.29
CA ASP A 144 -12.30 -0.42 -5.05
C ASP A 144 -12.24 1.11 -5.20
N GLN A 145 -12.57 1.84 -4.13
CA GLN A 145 -12.59 3.30 -4.12
C GLN A 145 -11.26 3.95 -4.56
N ASN A 146 -10.11 3.32 -4.28
CA ASN A 146 -8.82 3.84 -4.70
C ASN A 146 -8.57 3.57 -6.19
N ILE A 147 -9.19 2.53 -6.75
CA ILE A 147 -9.13 2.22 -8.18
C ILE A 147 -9.98 3.20 -8.99
N GLU A 148 -11.09 3.70 -8.45
CA GLU A 148 -11.91 4.75 -9.10
C GLU A 148 -11.06 5.97 -9.49
N ILE A 149 -10.07 6.34 -8.66
CA ILE A 149 -9.13 7.44 -8.94
C ILE A 149 -8.37 7.21 -10.26
N LEU A 150 -8.06 5.95 -10.58
CA LEU A 150 -7.37 5.62 -11.83
C LEU A 150 -8.26 5.82 -13.05
N PHE A 151 -9.57 5.60 -12.93
CA PHE A 151 -10.54 5.92 -13.99
C PHE A 151 -10.72 7.43 -14.15
N GLU A 152 -10.66 8.18 -13.05
CA GLU A 152 -10.79 9.64 -13.05
C GLU A 152 -9.52 10.35 -13.59
N ASN A 153 -8.34 9.72 -13.47
CA ASN A 153 -7.05 10.31 -13.83
C ASN A 153 -6.25 9.39 -14.76
N PHE A 154 -6.64 9.32 -16.04
CA PHE A 154 -6.05 8.37 -17.00
C PHE A 154 -4.54 8.53 -17.19
N GLU A 155 -4.01 9.76 -17.25
CA GLU A 155 -2.55 9.98 -17.42
C GLU A 155 -1.76 9.39 -16.24
N PHE A 156 -2.24 9.66 -15.02
CA PHE A 156 -1.67 9.08 -13.80
C PHE A 156 -1.81 7.55 -13.78
N ALA A 157 -2.98 7.03 -14.15
CA ALA A 157 -3.22 5.59 -14.24
C ALA A 157 -2.28 4.93 -15.24
N ASN A 158 -2.09 5.53 -16.42
CA ASN A 158 -1.21 5.01 -17.46
C ASN A 158 0.24 4.93 -16.97
N ARG A 159 0.72 5.97 -16.29
CA ARG A 159 2.07 6.01 -15.67
C ARG A 159 2.27 4.88 -14.66
N ILE A 160 1.34 4.71 -13.73
CA ILE A 160 1.47 3.68 -12.68
C ILE A 160 1.28 2.27 -13.24
N ILE A 161 0.26 2.05 -14.07
CA ILE A 161 -0.08 0.73 -14.61
C ILE A 161 1.01 0.22 -15.56
N SER A 162 1.56 1.08 -16.42
CA SER A 162 2.69 0.72 -17.30
C SER A 162 3.96 0.36 -16.52
N THR A 163 4.12 0.94 -15.32
CA THR A 163 5.29 0.72 -14.46
C THR A 163 5.18 -0.58 -13.65
N TYR A 164 4.00 -0.86 -13.06
CA TYR A 164 3.91 -1.88 -12.02
C TYR A 164 2.95 -3.04 -12.29
N TYR A 165 2.02 -2.92 -13.24
CA TYR A 165 1.04 -3.98 -13.45
C TYR A 165 1.67 -5.15 -14.24
N PRO A 166 1.65 -6.38 -13.72
CA PRO A 166 2.26 -7.53 -14.37
C PRO A 166 1.34 -8.09 -15.46
N PHE A 167 1.36 -7.47 -16.65
CA PHE A 167 0.50 -7.90 -17.75
C PHE A 167 0.77 -9.34 -18.17
N ASN A 168 -0.31 -10.12 -18.31
CA ASN A 168 -0.23 -11.33 -19.12
C ASN A 168 -0.31 -10.98 -20.62
N LYS A 169 0.19 -11.89 -21.46
CA LYS A 169 0.24 -11.73 -22.92
C LYS A 169 -1.13 -11.39 -23.55
N LYS A 170 -2.22 -11.97 -23.06
CA LYS A 170 -3.58 -11.74 -23.58
C LYS A 170 -4.08 -10.34 -23.26
N THR A 171 -3.88 -9.86 -22.03
CA THR A 171 -4.26 -8.51 -21.60
C THR A 171 -3.43 -7.48 -22.35
N LEU A 172 -2.10 -7.63 -22.37
CA LEU A 172 -1.20 -6.69 -23.06
C LEU A 172 -1.54 -6.54 -24.55
N ASN A 173 -1.76 -7.64 -25.26
CA ASN A 173 -2.10 -7.61 -26.68
C ASN A 173 -3.37 -6.82 -27.01
N LYS A 174 -4.31 -6.69 -26.07
CA LYS A 174 -5.55 -5.93 -26.27
C LYS A 174 -5.37 -4.44 -26.07
N ILE A 175 -4.42 -4.02 -25.22
CA ILE A 175 -4.27 -2.62 -24.81
C ILE A 175 -2.93 -2.00 -25.25
N LYS A 176 -2.04 -2.78 -25.88
CA LYS A 176 -0.69 -2.36 -26.28
C LYS A 176 -0.65 -1.07 -27.11
N ASP A 177 -1.70 -0.79 -27.87
CA ASP A 177 -1.80 0.39 -28.73
C ASP A 177 -2.39 1.61 -28.00
N LYS A 178 -2.89 1.40 -26.77
CA LYS A 178 -3.48 2.41 -25.88
C LYS A 178 -2.61 2.72 -24.65
N ILE A 179 -1.67 1.84 -24.31
CA ILE A 179 -0.74 2.02 -23.19
C ILE A 179 0.52 2.74 -23.67
N GLU A 180 0.91 3.79 -22.97
CA GLU A 180 2.17 4.47 -23.24
C GLU A 180 3.24 3.79 -22.38
N ILE A 181 3.98 2.87 -23.00
CA ILE A 181 5.03 2.14 -22.29
C ILE A 181 6.23 3.07 -22.12
N GLY A 182 6.45 3.54 -20.89
CA GLY A 182 7.69 4.21 -20.52
C GLY A 182 8.90 3.30 -20.72
N ALA A 183 10.07 3.88 -21.03
CA ALA A 183 11.30 3.14 -21.30
C ALA A 183 11.90 2.38 -20.10
N CYS A 184 11.22 2.35 -18.93
CA CYS A 184 11.64 1.58 -17.77
C CYS A 184 10.46 0.82 -17.15
N TYR A 185 10.78 -0.43 -16.77
CA TYR A 185 9.99 -1.39 -15.99
C TYR A 185 8.94 -2.22 -16.73
N THR A 186 9.20 -2.55 -18.00
CA THR A 186 8.59 -3.76 -18.57
C THR A 186 9.28 -4.98 -17.98
N TYR A 187 8.59 -5.73 -17.12
CA TYR A 187 8.96 -7.11 -16.80
C TYR A 187 8.71 -8.00 -18.03
N PRO A 188 9.73 -8.66 -18.61
CA PRO A 188 9.52 -9.75 -19.54
C PRO A 188 10.14 -11.00 -18.89
N ASN A 189 9.44 -11.57 -17.92
CA ASN A 189 9.65 -12.93 -17.41
C ASN A 189 11.11 -13.35 -17.10
N GLY A 190 11.59 -13.08 -15.90
CA GLY A 190 12.47 -14.00 -15.19
C GLY A 190 13.99 -13.79 -15.33
N ILE A 191 14.68 -13.97 -14.20
CA ILE A 191 16.13 -14.14 -14.09
C ILE A 191 16.92 -12.89 -14.53
N TYR A 192 16.69 -11.80 -13.79
CA TYR A 192 17.55 -10.61 -13.64
C TYR A 192 17.89 -9.75 -14.87
N ASP A 193 17.37 -8.51 -14.83
CA ASP A 193 18.15 -7.29 -15.05
C ASP A 193 17.38 -6.12 -14.38
N GLU A 194 17.42 -6.09 -13.04
CA GLU A 194 16.69 -5.10 -12.23
C GLU A 194 17.57 -3.87 -11.94
N ILE A 195 17.09 -2.67 -12.32
CA ILE A 195 17.52 -1.44 -11.63
C ILE A 195 16.65 -1.32 -10.40
N TYR A 196 17.19 -1.79 -9.29
CA TYR A 196 16.56 -1.67 -7.98
C TYR A 196 16.78 -0.24 -7.44
N TYR A 197 15.73 0.57 -7.47
CA TYR A 197 15.68 1.83 -6.74
C TYR A 197 15.28 1.51 -5.29
N ARG A 198 16.16 1.77 -4.33
CA ARG A 198 15.76 1.92 -2.92
C ARG A 198 15.41 3.38 -2.71
N PRO A 199 14.15 3.75 -2.47
CA PRO A 199 13.86 5.07 -1.94
C PRO A 199 14.49 5.15 -0.54
N GLY A 200 15.56 5.92 -0.45
CA GLY A 200 16.33 6.06 0.78
C GLY A 200 17.03 7.40 0.76
N LEU A 201 16.55 8.30 1.63
CA LEU A 201 17.19 9.56 2.00
C LEU A 201 17.76 10.36 0.82
N ILE A 202 16.88 10.87 -0.05
CA ILE A 202 17.23 12.05 -0.85
C ILE A 202 16.27 13.16 -0.46
N PHE A 203 16.53 13.71 0.73
CA PHE A 203 16.22 15.10 0.98
C PHE A 203 17.11 15.90 0.03
N ASN A 204 16.54 16.49 -1.01
CA ASN A 204 17.15 17.67 -1.59
C ASN A 204 16.27 18.86 -1.19
N PRO A 205 16.45 19.44 0.01
CA PRO A 205 15.82 20.71 0.31
C PRO A 205 16.32 21.71 -0.74
N LYS A 206 15.40 22.56 -1.25
CA LYS A 206 15.80 23.71 -2.03
C LYS A 206 16.65 24.60 -1.13
N TYR A 207 17.92 24.75 -1.48
CA TYR A 207 18.67 25.93 -1.06
C TYR A 207 18.18 27.09 -1.91
N ILE A 208 17.53 28.05 -1.26
CA ILE A 208 17.27 29.35 -1.87
C ILE A 208 18.58 30.13 -1.73
N HIS A 209 19.28 30.37 -2.85
CA HIS A 209 20.34 31.36 -2.82
C HIS A 209 19.71 32.71 -2.46
N HIS A 210 20.21 33.34 -1.39
CA HIS A 210 19.77 34.68 -1.00
C HIS A 210 19.87 35.63 -2.20
N ASN A 211 18.75 36.27 -2.55
CA ASN A 211 18.69 37.28 -3.62
C ASN A 211 19.69 38.45 -3.41
N GLU A 212 20.22 38.59 -2.20
CA GLU A 212 21.19 39.62 -1.81
C GLU A 212 22.57 39.44 -2.47
N LEU A 213 22.90 38.23 -2.94
CA LEU A 213 24.13 37.96 -3.70
C LEU A 213 24.14 38.56 -5.11
N LYS A 214 23.00 39.04 -5.64
CA LYS A 214 22.94 39.72 -6.95
C LYS A 214 23.65 41.07 -6.97
N ASN A 215 23.84 41.71 -5.81
CA ASN A 215 24.35 43.08 -5.73
C ASN A 215 25.81 43.20 -5.28
N GLN A 216 26.50 42.09 -4.96
CA GLN A 216 27.94 42.13 -4.69
C GLN A 216 28.73 42.20 -6.01
N LYS A 217 28.96 43.43 -6.50
CA LYS A 217 29.75 43.78 -7.70
C LYS A 217 31.19 43.21 -7.76
N LYS A 218 31.64 42.40 -6.78
CA LYS A 218 33.04 42.00 -6.64
C LYS A 218 33.37 40.60 -7.15
N TYR A 219 32.37 39.72 -7.33
CA TYR A 219 32.60 38.36 -7.81
C TYR A 219 31.78 38.05 -9.08
N LYS A 220 32.50 37.63 -10.12
CA LYS A 220 32.03 37.55 -11.52
C LYS A 220 31.28 36.26 -11.84
N ILE A 221 30.62 35.65 -10.86
CA ILE A 221 29.85 34.40 -11.04
C ILE A 221 28.48 34.61 -10.42
N SER A 222 27.52 35.10 -11.22
CA SER A 222 26.11 34.95 -10.88
C SER A 222 25.69 33.54 -11.29
N MET A 223 25.54 32.63 -10.32
CA MET A 223 24.79 31.41 -10.59
C MET A 223 23.32 31.81 -10.78
N LYS A 224 22.73 31.42 -11.91
CA LYS A 224 21.31 31.64 -12.17
C LYS A 224 20.50 30.92 -11.09
N ASP A 225 19.50 31.60 -10.55
CA ASP A 225 18.46 30.96 -9.75
C ASP A 225 17.91 29.78 -10.54
N ILE A 226 17.95 28.59 -9.96
CA ILE A 226 17.28 27.42 -10.53
C ILE A 226 15.79 27.59 -10.18
N ASP A 227 14.96 27.65 -11.21
CA ASP A 227 13.52 27.85 -11.10
C ASP A 227 12.92 26.87 -10.08
N SER A 228 12.36 27.43 -9.02
CA SER A 228 11.90 26.72 -7.84
C SER A 228 10.43 26.31 -7.97
N ASN A 229 10.02 25.77 -9.10
CA ASN A 229 8.81 24.94 -9.14
C ASN A 229 9.14 23.56 -8.52
N PHE A 230 8.22 23.00 -7.74
CA PHE A 230 8.40 21.73 -7.00
C PHE A 230 8.40 20.48 -7.92
N SER A 231 8.92 20.63 -9.14
CA SER A 231 8.82 19.61 -10.18
C SER A 231 10.10 18.80 -10.27
N GLN A 232 10.00 17.54 -9.82
CA GLN A 232 10.71 16.36 -10.33
C GLN A 232 12.26 16.39 -10.33
N GLU A 233 12.83 15.43 -9.61
CA GLU A 233 14.26 15.08 -9.62
C GLU A 233 14.80 14.67 -11.01
N PHE A 234 13.91 14.24 -11.92
CA PHE A 234 14.22 13.93 -13.31
C PHE A 234 13.00 14.21 -14.20
N SER A 235 13.22 14.83 -15.37
CA SER A 235 12.18 14.93 -16.41
C SER A 235 11.79 13.52 -16.88
N LEU A 236 10.49 13.21 -16.86
CA LEU A 236 10.00 11.93 -17.37
C LEU A 236 9.97 11.92 -18.92
N PRO A 237 10.32 10.79 -19.55
CA PRO A 237 10.79 9.53 -18.94
C PRO A 237 12.25 9.63 -18.45
N VAL A 238 12.52 9.09 -17.24
CA VAL A 238 13.89 9.04 -16.71
C VAL A 238 14.71 8.04 -17.50
N LYS A 239 15.79 8.49 -18.14
CA LYS A 239 16.70 7.60 -18.86
C LYS A 239 17.66 6.91 -17.88
N LYS A 240 18.01 5.66 -18.16
CA LYS A 240 18.98 4.87 -17.39
C LYS A 240 20.32 5.61 -17.23
N GLU A 241 20.80 6.30 -18.28
CA GLU A 241 22.03 7.09 -18.19
C GLU A 241 21.90 8.27 -17.23
N THR A 242 20.72 8.86 -17.07
CA THR A 242 20.50 10.01 -16.18
C THR A 242 20.65 9.62 -14.71
N ILE A 243 20.19 8.43 -14.32
CA ILE A 243 20.33 7.90 -12.95
C ILE A 243 21.80 7.58 -12.65
N ILE A 244 22.51 6.94 -13.58
CA ILE A 244 23.93 6.61 -13.43
C ILE A 244 24.77 7.90 -13.32
N ASN A 245 24.49 8.89 -14.16
CA ASN A 245 25.16 10.19 -14.11
C ASN A 245 24.84 10.94 -12.81
N PHE A 246 23.60 10.88 -12.32
CA PHE A 246 23.21 11.50 -11.04
C PHE A 246 23.94 10.87 -9.85
N GLN A 247 23.97 9.55 -9.75
CA GLN A 247 24.71 8.84 -8.68
C GLN A 247 26.20 9.22 -8.66
N THR A 248 26.77 9.48 -9.83
CA THR A 248 28.18 9.83 -9.98
C THR A 248 28.44 11.33 -9.73
N ASN A 249 27.46 12.20 -10.03
CA ASN A 249 27.59 13.66 -9.92
C ASN A 249 27.17 14.22 -8.55
N GLU A 250 26.12 13.71 -7.90
CA GLU A 250 25.62 14.26 -6.63
C GLU A 250 26.56 14.02 -5.46
N ILE A 251 27.22 12.85 -5.40
CA ILE A 251 28.22 12.56 -4.36
C ILE A 251 29.43 13.52 -4.48
N ASN A 252 29.76 13.93 -5.71
CA ASN A 252 30.87 14.85 -5.96
C ASN A 252 30.47 16.32 -5.77
N ASN A 253 29.26 16.71 -6.20
CA ASN A 253 28.77 18.09 -6.12
C ASN A 253 28.31 18.50 -4.72
N PHE A 254 27.65 17.60 -3.96
CA PHE A 254 27.22 17.87 -2.59
C PHE A 254 28.41 18.14 -1.66
N ASN A 255 29.50 17.37 -1.82
CA ASN A 255 30.72 17.59 -1.05
C ASN A 255 31.45 18.88 -1.47
N LEU A 256 31.43 19.25 -2.76
CA LEU A 256 32.10 20.47 -3.25
C LEU A 256 31.35 21.76 -2.89
N SER A 257 30.01 21.78 -2.94
CA SER A 257 29.22 22.97 -2.63
C SER A 257 29.24 23.32 -1.14
N ILE A 258 29.11 22.31 -0.27
CA ILE A 258 29.20 22.49 1.18
C ILE A 258 30.62 22.95 1.57
N LEU A 259 31.68 22.35 1.01
CA LEU A 259 33.05 22.76 1.32
C LEU A 259 33.36 24.19 0.84
N ASN A 260 32.83 24.61 -0.32
CA ASN A 260 33.01 25.96 -0.83
C ASN A 260 32.20 27.00 -0.05
N GLU A 261 30.96 26.71 0.35
CA GLU A 261 30.20 27.59 1.24
C GLU A 261 30.91 27.76 2.59
N TYR A 262 31.32 26.67 3.25
CA TYR A 262 32.08 26.75 4.50
C TYR A 262 33.37 27.57 4.36
N SER A 263 34.00 27.59 3.18
CA SER A 263 35.21 28.37 2.93
C SER A 263 34.97 29.86 2.66
N LEU A 264 33.75 30.27 2.33
CA LEU A 264 33.40 31.62 1.88
C LEU A 264 32.55 32.42 2.88
N TYR A 265 31.98 31.80 3.91
CA TYR A 265 31.18 32.49 4.93
C TYR A 265 32.04 33.22 5.98
N HIS A 266 31.65 34.44 6.33
CA HIS A 266 32.03 35.12 7.57
C HIS A 266 30.76 35.24 8.43
N GLU A 267 30.87 35.04 9.75
CA GLU A 267 29.76 34.88 10.73
C GLU A 267 28.71 36.02 10.79
N VAL A 268 28.88 37.10 10.03
CA VAL A 268 28.11 38.36 10.19
C VAL A 268 26.90 38.47 9.24
N ASP A 269 26.79 37.61 8.22
CA ASP A 269 25.76 37.73 7.16
C ASP A 269 24.62 36.69 7.28
N ILE A 270 24.38 36.12 8.47
CA ILE A 270 23.33 35.11 8.67
C ILE A 270 21.99 35.78 9.02
N ASP A 271 21.01 35.67 8.13
CA ASP A 271 19.60 35.97 8.43
C ASP A 271 18.99 34.81 9.23
N TYR A 272 18.94 34.99 10.54
CA TYR A 272 18.42 34.00 11.48
C TYR A 272 16.92 33.73 11.34
N ASP A 273 16.14 34.70 10.83
CA ASP A 273 14.70 34.52 10.64
C ASP A 273 14.44 33.62 9.43
N GLN A 274 15.15 33.85 8.32
CA GLN A 274 15.07 32.98 7.14
C GLN A 274 15.58 31.55 7.44
N TYR A 275 16.67 31.42 8.20
CA TYR A 275 17.18 30.11 8.64
C TYR A 275 16.16 29.36 9.50
N SER A 276 15.49 30.07 10.41
CA SER A 276 14.43 29.50 11.26
C SER A 276 13.25 28.98 10.44
N ASP A 277 12.79 29.75 9.45
CA ASP A 277 11.69 29.35 8.56
C ASP A 277 12.04 28.11 7.72
N ASP A 278 13.27 28.02 7.21
CA ASP A 278 13.72 26.88 6.42
C ASP A 278 13.94 25.63 7.28
N ALA A 279 14.44 25.79 8.51
CA ALA A 279 14.51 24.72 9.49
C ALA A 279 13.10 24.15 9.82
N LEU A 280 12.10 25.02 10.00
CA LEU A 280 10.72 24.61 10.28
C LEU A 280 10.10 23.84 9.10
N LYS A 281 10.29 24.32 7.87
CA LYS A 281 9.82 23.61 6.65
C LYS A 281 10.47 22.22 6.52
N ASN A 282 11.76 22.11 6.80
CA ASN A 282 12.49 20.85 6.79
C ASN A 282 11.96 19.88 7.86
N GLU A 283 11.70 20.37 9.07
CA GLU A 283 11.13 19.56 10.15
C GLU A 283 9.74 19.00 9.78
N ILE A 284 8.89 19.83 9.17
CA ILE A 284 7.57 19.42 8.69
C ILE A 284 7.71 18.37 7.57
N ALA A 285 8.60 18.58 6.60
CA ALA A 285 8.85 17.63 5.52
C ALA A 285 9.35 16.28 6.03
N ILE A 286 10.28 16.28 7.01
CA ILE A 286 10.78 15.09 7.69
C ILE A 286 9.64 14.35 8.40
N LYS A 287 8.82 15.07 9.18
CA LYS A 287 7.67 14.48 9.89
C LYS A 287 6.67 13.84 8.92
N LEU A 288 6.33 14.52 7.83
CA LEU A 288 5.43 13.98 6.81
C LEU A 288 6.03 12.78 6.08
N PHE A 289 7.34 12.82 5.77
CA PHE A 289 8.04 11.69 5.16
C PHE A 289 8.00 10.44 6.05
N TYR A 290 8.36 10.57 7.32
CA TYR A 290 8.31 9.44 8.24
C TYR A 290 6.86 8.97 8.46
N LYS A 291 5.92 9.91 8.58
CA LYS A 291 4.49 9.58 8.66
C LYS A 291 4.05 8.74 7.45
N ARG A 292 4.34 9.16 6.21
CA ARG A 292 4.03 8.39 4.98
C ARG A 292 4.78 7.06 4.90
N LYS A 293 6.02 6.99 5.39
CA LYS A 293 6.79 5.75 5.43
C LYS A 293 6.14 4.70 6.34
N PHE A 294 5.48 5.13 7.41
CA PHE A 294 4.75 4.27 8.34
C PHE A 294 3.27 4.06 7.92
N GLU A 295 2.63 5.06 7.32
CA GLU A 295 1.27 5.01 6.80
C GLU A 295 1.28 4.57 5.33
N GLN A 296 1.10 3.28 5.09
CA GLN A 296 1.18 2.73 3.73
C GLN A 296 -0.20 2.41 3.12
N THR A 297 -1.27 2.57 3.90
CA THR A 297 -2.67 2.37 3.48
C THR A 297 -3.41 3.69 3.56
N PHE A 298 -3.99 4.13 2.46
CA PHE A 298 -4.63 5.43 2.30
C PHE A 298 -6.10 5.28 1.89
N SER A 299 -6.91 6.23 2.33
CA SER A 299 -8.27 6.46 1.83
C SER A 299 -8.27 7.14 0.46
N LYS A 300 -9.43 7.12 -0.22
CA LYS A 300 -9.60 7.75 -1.54
C LYS A 300 -9.23 9.24 -1.49
N SER A 301 -9.77 9.98 -0.53
CA SER A 301 -9.54 11.44 -0.39
C SER A 301 -8.09 11.79 -0.08
N GLU A 302 -7.38 10.96 0.67
CA GLU A 302 -5.94 11.15 0.91
C GLU A 302 -5.14 10.96 -0.37
N LEU A 303 -5.45 9.94 -1.18
CA LEU A 303 -4.81 9.72 -2.48
C LEU A 303 -5.12 10.83 -3.48
N GLU A 304 -6.38 11.28 -3.55
CA GLU A 304 -6.79 12.42 -4.38
C GLU A 304 -5.97 13.68 -4.04
N LYS A 305 -5.80 13.96 -2.74
CA LYS A 305 -4.98 15.09 -2.30
C LYS A 305 -3.53 14.94 -2.76
N ILE A 306 -2.94 13.76 -2.58
CA ILE A 306 -1.56 13.48 -3.00
C ILE A 306 -1.38 13.67 -4.52
N ILE A 307 -2.35 13.21 -5.30
CA ILE A 307 -2.35 13.36 -6.76
C ILE A 307 -2.52 14.83 -7.17
N ASN A 308 -3.45 15.57 -6.56
CA ASN A 308 -3.68 16.99 -6.82
C ASN A 308 -2.47 17.86 -6.45
N ASP A 309 -1.73 17.47 -5.40
CA ASP A 309 -0.50 18.12 -4.98
C ASP A 309 0.70 17.76 -5.90
N ASN A 310 0.48 17.03 -6.99
CA ASN A 310 1.49 16.54 -7.95
C ASN A 310 2.63 15.74 -7.28
N ILE A 311 2.33 15.05 -6.17
CA ILE A 311 3.29 14.19 -5.49
C ILE A 311 3.45 12.90 -6.29
N ASP A 312 4.69 12.56 -6.66
CA ASP A 312 4.97 11.41 -7.50
C ASP A 312 4.92 10.09 -6.70
N LEU A 313 3.75 9.46 -6.73
CA LEU A 313 3.45 8.20 -6.03
C LEU A 313 4.31 7.00 -6.48
N ILE A 314 4.97 7.08 -7.64
CA ILE A 314 5.91 6.06 -8.15
C ILE A 314 7.19 6.03 -7.30
N LYS A 315 7.54 7.15 -6.65
CA LYS A 315 8.74 7.26 -5.80
C LYS A 315 8.51 6.88 -4.35
N GLU A 316 7.25 6.78 -3.94
CA GLU A 316 6.87 6.51 -2.56
C GLU A 316 6.63 5.00 -2.37
N ASP A 317 7.47 4.40 -1.52
CA ASP A 317 7.45 2.96 -1.21
C ASP A 317 6.05 2.49 -0.78
N TYR A 318 5.63 1.34 -1.30
CA TYR A 318 4.40 0.62 -0.94
C TYR A 318 3.05 1.28 -1.24
N ILE A 319 2.97 2.53 -1.73
CA ILE A 319 1.67 3.13 -2.07
C ILE A 319 0.98 2.32 -3.17
N TRP A 320 1.68 1.98 -4.25
CA TRP A 320 1.17 1.05 -5.26
C TRP A 320 0.73 -0.29 -4.66
N ALA A 321 1.63 -0.94 -3.93
CA ALA A 321 1.47 -2.31 -3.45
C ALA A 321 0.30 -2.47 -2.48
N ASN A 322 0.01 -1.44 -1.68
CA ASN A 322 -1.02 -1.49 -0.65
C ASN A 322 -2.33 -0.79 -1.04
N ASN A 323 -2.35 0.06 -2.08
CA ASN A 323 -3.55 0.86 -2.39
C ASN A 323 -4.18 0.54 -3.74
N PHE A 324 -3.42 0.00 -4.69
CA PHE A 324 -3.89 -0.25 -6.05
C PHE A 324 -3.71 -1.72 -6.44
N MET A 325 -2.48 -2.25 -6.32
CA MET A 325 -2.13 -3.62 -6.74
C MET A 325 -3.09 -4.72 -6.24
N PRO A 326 -3.53 -4.73 -4.97
CA PRO A 326 -4.40 -5.80 -4.46
C PRO A 326 -5.82 -5.78 -5.04
N PHE A 327 -6.22 -4.64 -5.61
CA PHE A 327 -7.57 -4.37 -6.10
C PHE A 327 -7.63 -4.30 -7.62
N LEU A 328 -6.55 -4.66 -8.31
CA LEU A 328 -6.48 -4.71 -9.76
C LEU A 328 -6.55 -6.15 -10.27
N ASN A 329 -7.16 -6.32 -11.44
CA ASN A 329 -7.16 -7.55 -12.20
C ASN A 329 -7.32 -7.23 -13.69
N ASP A 330 -7.14 -8.24 -14.54
CA ASP A 330 -7.16 -8.04 -15.99
C ASP A 330 -8.48 -7.45 -16.51
N ARG A 331 -9.61 -7.74 -15.85
CA ARG A 331 -10.91 -7.15 -16.22
C ARG A 331 -10.87 -5.64 -16.00
N ILE A 332 -10.51 -5.21 -14.79
CA ILE A 332 -10.45 -3.78 -14.43
C ILE A 332 -9.47 -3.04 -15.32
N ILE A 333 -8.31 -3.63 -15.62
CA ILE A 333 -7.33 -3.03 -16.53
C ILE A 333 -7.91 -2.87 -17.93
N LEU A 334 -8.60 -3.88 -18.46
CA LEU A 334 -9.26 -3.74 -19.75
C LEU A 334 -10.35 -2.66 -19.71
N ASP A 335 -11.13 -2.58 -18.63
CA ASP A 335 -12.15 -1.57 -18.45
C ASP A 335 -11.56 -0.15 -18.39
N LEU A 336 -10.40 0.03 -17.76
CA LEU A 336 -9.71 1.32 -17.64
C LEU A 336 -9.16 1.83 -18.98
N TYR A 337 -8.72 0.92 -19.84
CA TYR A 337 -8.21 1.24 -21.17
C TYR A 337 -9.26 1.08 -22.28
N ASN A 338 -10.53 0.83 -21.96
CA ASN A 338 -11.59 0.77 -22.97
C ASN A 338 -11.98 2.17 -23.39
#